data_AF-A0A937BE04-F1
#
_entry.id   AF-A0A937BE04-F1
#
_cell.length_a   1.000
_cell.length_b   1.000
_cell.length_c   1.000
_cell.angle_alpha   90.00
_cell.angle_beta   90.00
_cell.angle_gamma   90.00
#
_symmetry.space_group_name_H-M   'P 1'
#
loop_
_entity.id
_entity.type
_entity.pdbx_description
1 polymer ?
#
loop_
_entity_poly.entity_id
_entity_poly.type
_entity_poly.pdbx_seq_one_letter_code
_entity_poly.pdbx_strand_id
1 'polypeptide(L)'
;MNPSTSQQIIGSISAGLAVLLFLLRLLPFLAEWSRKETSSDQWVAPALSILLPIWVLMMIALLCMTASGGFDWIRLGRGKLYLLTVAAAFALACASYLFIGLYVRPGFTPRGLYSPFLYLILFSTVLLVVVSLNQKLVPGISVQWLLRPWTWFTALSLVGSLIFSGHWIATNGVRGLSGIAMRIIVFLPATEEELAQIAQLDPTNDFEKLLWRANRDEKRAVCEAATARLRSDPEFLERMASMLDSGYAEPALSFVRDAELTPAEKARFARPALNALGRWVNSAPAPNFTTSEHLKRTRRLGDELFRVLPEKFAGTGVDFSELHGWYEEKMK
;
A
#
# COMPACT_ATOMS: atom_id res chain seq x y z
N MET A 1 11.37 -30.29 -27.11
CA MET A 1 10.73 -29.89 -28.39
C MET A 1 11.48 -28.69 -28.93
N ASN A 2 11.51 -28.48 -30.25
CA ASN A 2 12.03 -27.21 -30.76
C ASN A 2 10.97 -26.12 -30.54
N PRO A 3 11.33 -24.93 -30.03
CA PRO A 3 10.39 -23.83 -29.84
C PRO A 3 9.75 -23.44 -31.18
N SER A 4 8.44 -23.18 -31.16
CA SER A 4 7.76 -22.66 -32.35
C SER A 4 8.22 -21.22 -32.63
N THR A 5 8.14 -20.79 -33.89
CA THR A 5 8.47 -19.41 -34.28
C THR A 5 7.68 -18.38 -33.45
N SER A 6 6.42 -18.66 -33.13
CA SER A 6 5.59 -17.80 -32.28
C SER A 6 6.12 -17.72 -30.84
N GLN A 7 6.52 -18.83 -30.23
CA GLN A 7 7.10 -18.85 -28.88
C GLN A 7 8.43 -18.10 -28.81
N GLN A 8 9.27 -18.23 -29.84
CA GLN A 8 10.53 -17.51 -29.93
C GLN A 8 10.32 -16.00 -29.99
N ILE A 9 9.41 -15.54 -30.87
CA ILE A 9 9.12 -14.12 -31.04
C ILE A 9 8.51 -13.54 -29.77
N ILE A 10 7.44 -14.14 -29.24
CA ILE A 10 6.74 -13.63 -28.06
C ILE A 10 7.66 -13.62 -26.85
N GLY A 11 8.39 -14.71 -26.59
CA GLY A 11 9.28 -14.80 -25.45
C GLY A 11 10.46 -13.83 -25.53
N SER A 12 11.08 -13.69 -26.71
CA SER A 12 12.21 -12.78 -26.89
C SER A 12 11.79 -11.31 -26.82
N ILE A 13 10.65 -10.94 -27.42
CA ILE A 13 10.11 -9.57 -27.32
C ILE A 13 9.75 -9.25 -25.86
N SER A 14 9.10 -10.18 -25.16
CA SER A 14 8.72 -9.97 -23.76
C SER A 14 9.95 -9.77 -22.88
N ALA A 15 10.99 -10.60 -23.05
CA ALA A 15 12.25 -10.45 -22.33
C ALA A 15 12.96 -9.12 -22.68
N GLY A 16 12.98 -8.72 -23.96
CA GLY A 16 13.55 -7.45 -24.40
C GLY A 16 12.82 -6.24 -23.82
N LEU A 17 11.48 -6.25 -23.82
CA LEU A 17 10.66 -5.21 -23.19
C LEU A 17 10.87 -5.14 -21.68
N ALA A 18 11.01 -6.29 -21.00
CA ALA A 18 11.32 -6.33 -19.58
C ALA A 18 12.67 -5.66 -19.26
N VAL A 19 13.70 -5.92 -20.07
CA VAL A 19 15.01 -5.24 -19.95
C VAL A 19 14.87 -3.74 -20.20
N LEU A 20 14.12 -3.34 -21.22
CA LEU A 20 13.93 -1.93 -21.56
C LEU A 20 13.21 -1.19 -20.43
N LEU A 21 12.15 -1.77 -19.84
CA LEU A 21 11.48 -1.22 -18.66
C LEU A 21 12.41 -1.14 -17.45
N PHE A 22 13.23 -2.16 -17.23
CA PHE A 22 14.22 -2.12 -16.14
C PHE A 22 15.21 -0.97 -16.32
N LEU A 23 15.79 -0.81 -17.52
CA LEU A 23 16.79 0.21 -17.79
C LEU A 23 16.20 1.64 -17.82
N LEU A 24 14.99 1.81 -18.36
CA LEU A 24 14.40 3.14 -18.56
C LEU A 24 13.53 3.60 -17.39
N ARG A 25 12.99 2.69 -16.58
CA ARG A 25 12.09 3.03 -15.46
C ARG A 25 12.69 2.66 -14.12
N LEU A 26 13.09 1.41 -13.94
CA LEU A 26 13.53 0.94 -12.62
C LEU A 26 14.90 1.52 -12.23
N LEU A 27 15.83 1.60 -13.17
CA LEU A 27 17.17 2.13 -12.90
C LEU A 27 17.15 3.62 -12.51
N PRO A 28 16.48 4.54 -13.24
CA PRO A 28 16.34 5.92 -12.80
C PRO A 28 15.61 6.05 -11.48
N PHE A 29 14.58 5.24 -11.26
CA PHE A 29 13.85 5.18 -9.98
C PHE A 29 14.80 4.86 -8.82
N LEU A 30 15.62 3.81 -8.93
CA LEU A 30 16.59 3.47 -7.89
C LEU A 30 17.63 4.59 -7.65
N ALA A 31 18.11 5.22 -8.73
CA ALA A 31 19.06 6.33 -8.63
C ALA A 31 18.46 7.61 -8.00
N GLU A 32 17.16 7.86 -8.22
CA GLU A 32 16.44 8.97 -7.59
C GLU A 32 16.21 8.71 -6.11
N TRP A 33 15.68 7.53 -5.76
CA TRP A 33 15.32 7.20 -4.39
C TRP A 33 16.52 6.89 -3.50
N SER A 34 17.67 6.49 -4.06
CA SER A 34 18.91 6.40 -3.27
C SER A 34 19.38 7.76 -2.75
N ARG A 35 19.06 8.86 -3.44
CA ARG A 35 19.44 10.22 -3.01
C ARG A 35 18.46 10.83 -2.02
N LYS A 36 17.25 10.29 -1.91
CA LYS A 36 16.22 10.77 -0.98
C LYS A 36 16.32 10.00 0.34
N GLU A 37 16.71 10.67 1.42
CA GLU A 37 16.59 10.14 2.78
C GLU A 37 15.12 10.15 3.21
N THR A 38 14.33 9.22 2.68
CA THR A 38 12.89 9.14 2.98
C THR A 38 12.59 8.01 3.96
N SER A 39 12.20 8.39 5.19
CA SER A 39 11.62 7.51 6.21
C SER A 39 10.18 7.08 5.88
N SER A 40 9.57 7.65 4.83
CA SER A 40 8.18 7.39 4.41
C SER A 40 8.08 6.23 3.40
N ASP A 41 6.96 5.48 3.44
CA ASP A 41 6.69 4.34 2.55
C ASP A 41 6.23 4.78 1.13
N GLN A 42 6.50 6.03 0.75
CA GLN A 42 6.06 6.63 -0.51
C GLN A 42 6.68 5.98 -1.77
N TRP A 43 7.79 5.25 -1.61
CA TRP A 43 8.46 4.54 -2.70
C TRP A 43 7.75 3.24 -3.10
N VAL A 44 6.88 2.68 -2.25
CA VAL A 44 6.26 1.36 -2.43
C VAL A 44 5.36 1.30 -3.67
N ALA A 45 4.40 2.23 -3.78
CA ALA A 45 3.46 2.23 -4.89
C ALA A 45 4.13 2.48 -6.25
N PRO A 46 5.04 3.47 -6.39
CA PRO A 46 5.83 3.64 -7.61
C PRO A 46 6.69 2.41 -7.95
N ALA A 47 7.37 1.80 -6.97
CA ALA A 47 8.19 0.61 -7.20
C ALA A 47 7.35 -0.54 -7.76
N LEU A 48 6.19 -0.82 -7.17
CA LEU A 48 5.28 -1.86 -7.65
C LEU A 48 4.74 -1.57 -9.05
N SER A 49 4.42 -0.30 -9.35
CA SER A 49 3.93 0.10 -10.67
C SER A 49 4.93 -0.16 -11.80
N ILE A 50 6.23 -0.15 -11.48
CA ILE A 50 7.31 -0.44 -12.44
C ILE A 50 7.64 -1.94 -12.44
N LEU A 51 7.70 -2.56 -11.26
CA LEU A 51 8.14 -3.94 -11.09
C LEU A 51 7.13 -4.96 -11.63
N LEU A 52 5.83 -4.70 -11.45
CA LEU A 52 4.76 -5.62 -11.86
C LEU A 52 4.76 -5.83 -13.39
N PRO A 53 4.79 -4.79 -14.25
CA PRO A 53 4.93 -4.98 -15.69
C PRO A 53 6.17 -5.79 -16.11
N ILE A 54 7.33 -5.54 -15.48
CA ILE A 54 8.58 -6.28 -15.77
C ILE A 54 8.37 -7.78 -15.52
N TRP A 55 7.83 -8.15 -14.36
CA TRP A 55 7.66 -9.56 -14.00
C TRP A 55 6.51 -10.24 -14.71
N VAL A 56 5.47 -9.51 -15.13
CA VAL A 56 4.44 -10.04 -16.04
C VAL A 56 5.04 -10.41 -17.39
N LEU A 57 5.88 -9.54 -17.96
CA LEU A 57 6.59 -9.83 -19.22
C LEU A 57 7.55 -11.01 -19.05
N MET A 58 8.31 -11.07 -17.95
CA MET A 58 9.19 -12.19 -17.66
C MET A 58 8.43 -13.50 -17.46
N MET A 59 7.25 -13.46 -16.82
CA MET A 59 6.39 -14.62 -16.67
C MET A 59 5.92 -15.14 -18.04
N ILE A 60 5.47 -14.26 -18.95
CA ILE A 60 5.11 -14.65 -20.32
C ILE A 60 6.31 -15.30 -21.03
N ALA A 61 7.50 -14.72 -20.88
CA ALA A 61 8.72 -15.22 -21.50
C ALA A 61 9.11 -16.61 -20.97
N LEU A 62 9.00 -16.82 -19.65
CA LEU A 62 9.23 -18.10 -19.00
C LEU A 62 8.17 -19.14 -19.41
N LEU A 63 6.90 -18.76 -19.54
CA LEU A 63 5.85 -19.66 -20.02
C LEU A 63 6.11 -20.12 -21.46
N CYS A 64 6.62 -19.25 -22.33
CA CYS A 64 7.04 -19.62 -23.68
C CYS A 64 8.19 -20.64 -23.65
N MET A 65 9.17 -20.45 -22.76
CA MET A 65 10.27 -21.39 -22.53
C MET A 65 9.77 -22.74 -21.97
N THR A 66 8.79 -22.72 -21.06
CA THR A 66 8.17 -23.94 -20.51
C THR A 66 7.41 -24.70 -21.58
N ALA A 67 6.69 -23.98 -22.46
CA ALA A 67 5.96 -24.55 -23.58
C ALA A 67 6.89 -25.19 -24.63
N SER A 68 8.09 -24.64 -24.84
CA SER A 68 9.10 -25.23 -25.72
C SER A 68 9.85 -26.43 -25.11
N GLY A 69 9.59 -26.73 -23.84
CA GLY A 69 10.21 -27.86 -23.14
C GLY A 69 11.51 -27.56 -22.41
N GLY A 70 11.78 -26.27 -22.09
CA GLY A 70 12.98 -25.87 -21.35
C GLY A 70 13.13 -26.55 -19.98
N PHE A 71 12.01 -26.94 -19.35
CA PHE A 71 11.97 -27.61 -18.04
C PHE A 71 11.62 -29.10 -18.11
N ASP A 72 11.67 -29.73 -19.28
CA ASP A 72 11.30 -31.15 -19.45
C ASP A 72 12.20 -32.11 -18.65
N TRP A 73 13.40 -31.64 -18.29
CA TRP A 73 14.34 -32.39 -17.45
C TRP A 73 13.83 -32.61 -16.01
N ILE A 74 12.85 -31.82 -15.53
CA ILE A 74 12.30 -31.90 -14.17
C ILE A 74 11.31 -33.08 -14.00
N ARG A 75 11.02 -33.87 -15.05
CA ARG A 75 10.15 -35.07 -14.99
C ARG A 75 8.80 -34.86 -14.26
N LEU A 76 8.23 -33.67 -14.37
CA LEU A 76 6.90 -33.33 -13.87
C LEU A 76 5.89 -33.27 -15.02
N GLY A 77 4.60 -33.49 -14.72
CA GLY A 77 3.53 -33.29 -15.70
C GLY A 77 3.44 -31.83 -16.15
N ARG A 78 3.01 -31.59 -17.41
CA ARG A 78 2.96 -30.25 -18.04
C ARG A 78 2.24 -29.20 -17.18
N GLY A 79 1.09 -29.53 -16.61
CA GLY A 79 0.35 -28.62 -15.72
C GLY A 79 1.15 -28.19 -14.49
N LYS A 80 1.90 -29.11 -13.88
CA LYS A 80 2.78 -28.81 -12.73
C LYS A 80 3.97 -27.94 -13.13
N LEU A 81 4.52 -28.13 -14.33
CA LEU A 81 5.59 -27.28 -14.86
C LEU A 81 5.12 -25.84 -15.09
N TYR A 82 3.91 -25.63 -15.62
CA TYR A 82 3.33 -24.29 -15.75
C TYR A 82 3.10 -23.63 -14.40
N LEU A 83 2.53 -24.36 -13.43
CA LEU A 83 2.35 -23.86 -12.07
C LEU A 83 3.68 -23.47 -11.43
N LEU A 84 4.70 -24.32 -11.55
CA LEU A 84 6.05 -24.04 -11.07
C LEU A 84 6.63 -22.78 -11.72
N THR A 85 6.40 -22.59 -13.02
CA THR A 85 6.87 -21.42 -13.77
C THR A 85 6.25 -20.12 -13.23
N VAL A 86 4.93 -20.13 -13.01
CA VAL A 86 4.21 -18.98 -12.44
C VAL A 86 4.68 -18.71 -11.02
N ALA A 87 4.82 -19.75 -10.19
CA ALA A 87 5.31 -19.62 -8.83
C ALA A 87 6.76 -19.08 -8.77
N ALA A 88 7.63 -19.53 -9.68
CA ALA A 88 9.00 -19.03 -9.79
C ALA A 88 9.04 -17.55 -10.22
N ALA A 89 8.23 -17.15 -11.20
CA ALA A 89 8.13 -15.75 -11.61
C ALA A 89 7.66 -14.86 -10.46
N PHE A 90 6.66 -15.32 -9.70
CA PHE A 90 6.17 -14.60 -8.51
C PHE A 90 7.25 -14.51 -7.42
N ALA A 91 7.96 -15.60 -7.14
CA ALA A 91 9.04 -15.62 -6.17
C ALA A 91 10.18 -14.66 -6.53
N LEU A 92 10.56 -14.60 -7.81
CA LEU A 92 11.58 -13.67 -8.26
C LEU A 92 11.11 -12.21 -8.26
N ALA A 93 9.82 -11.97 -8.50
CA ALA A 93 9.20 -10.66 -8.32
C ALA A 93 9.27 -10.19 -6.87
N CYS A 94 8.89 -11.06 -5.93
CA CYS A 94 9.00 -10.80 -4.49
C CYS A 94 10.45 -10.56 -4.06
N ALA A 95 11.39 -11.41 -4.51
CA ALA A 95 12.81 -11.23 -4.23
C ALA A 95 13.31 -9.88 -4.76
N SER A 96 12.95 -9.52 -5.99
CA SER A 96 13.31 -8.22 -6.59
C SER A 96 12.75 -7.06 -5.77
N TYR A 97 11.49 -7.14 -5.33
CA TYR A 97 10.86 -6.14 -4.48
C TYR A 97 11.58 -5.97 -3.14
N LEU A 98 11.95 -7.08 -2.49
CA LEU A 98 12.72 -7.06 -1.24
C LEU A 98 14.08 -6.39 -1.42
N PHE A 99 14.81 -6.73 -2.49
CA PHE A 99 16.09 -6.09 -2.80
C PHE A 99 15.95 -4.61 -3.15
N ILE A 100 14.85 -4.18 -3.79
CA ILE A 100 14.54 -2.75 -3.99
C ILE A 100 14.35 -2.08 -2.62
N GLY A 101 13.59 -2.70 -1.71
CA GLY A 101 13.38 -2.17 -0.37
C GLY A 101 14.68 -2.02 0.41
N LEU A 102 15.55 -3.05 0.38
CA LEU A 102 16.87 -3.02 1.02
C LEU A 102 17.82 -2.00 0.36
N TYR A 103 17.68 -1.76 -0.94
CA TYR A 103 18.46 -0.77 -1.66
C TYR A 103 18.02 0.67 -1.33
N VAL A 104 16.70 0.92 -1.27
CA VAL A 104 16.13 2.24 -0.95
C VAL A 104 16.34 2.57 0.53
N ARG A 105 16.10 1.60 1.42
CA ARG A 105 16.36 1.69 2.86
C ARG A 105 17.49 0.74 3.26
N PRO A 106 18.75 1.09 2.98
CA PRO A 106 19.84 0.36 3.58
C PRO A 106 19.72 0.55 5.09
N GLY A 107 19.53 -0.53 5.84
CA GLY A 107 19.71 -0.50 7.29
C GLY A 107 21.20 -0.34 7.59
N PHE A 108 21.79 -1.31 8.28
CA PHE A 108 23.23 -1.33 8.56
C PHE A 108 24.13 -1.79 7.40
N THR A 109 23.57 -2.03 6.21
CA THR A 109 24.25 -2.73 5.12
C THR A 109 24.45 -1.81 3.91
N PRO A 110 25.67 -1.77 3.32
CA PRO A 110 25.95 -0.86 2.21
C PRO A 110 25.15 -1.23 0.96
N ARG A 111 24.51 -0.23 0.34
CA ARG A 111 23.67 -0.35 -0.88
C ARG A 111 24.35 -1.11 -2.03
N GLY A 112 25.68 -1.00 -2.11
CA GLY A 112 26.49 -1.67 -3.13
C GLY A 112 26.39 -3.20 -3.09
N LEU A 113 25.99 -3.79 -1.97
CA LEU A 113 25.78 -5.24 -1.87
C LEU A 113 24.47 -5.69 -2.53
N TYR A 114 23.45 -4.83 -2.59
CA TYR A 114 22.11 -5.17 -3.11
C TYR A 114 21.96 -4.91 -4.60
N SER A 115 22.66 -3.88 -5.10
CA SER A 115 22.65 -3.50 -6.51
C SER A 115 22.93 -4.70 -7.43
N PRO A 116 24.01 -5.48 -7.26
CA PRO A 116 24.32 -6.63 -8.12
C PRO A 116 23.17 -7.65 -8.22
N PHE A 117 22.46 -7.92 -7.12
CA PHE A 117 21.35 -8.88 -7.11
C PHE A 117 20.17 -8.44 -7.96
N LEU A 118 19.84 -7.14 -7.98
CA LEU A 118 18.76 -6.61 -8.81
C LEU A 118 19.03 -6.83 -10.32
N TYR A 119 20.27 -6.63 -10.75
CA TYR A 119 20.66 -6.93 -12.12
C TYR A 119 20.74 -8.45 -12.36
N LEU A 120 21.40 -9.19 -11.46
CA LEU A 120 21.60 -10.62 -11.61
C LEU A 120 20.28 -11.38 -11.77
N ILE A 121 19.27 -11.06 -10.97
CA ILE A 121 17.97 -11.73 -11.03
C ILE A 121 17.33 -11.56 -12.42
N LEU A 122 17.20 -10.31 -12.90
CA LEU A 122 16.55 -10.04 -14.17
C LEU A 122 17.39 -10.53 -15.35
N PHE A 123 18.66 -10.13 -15.44
CA PHE A 123 19.50 -10.42 -16.58
C PHE A 123 19.84 -11.91 -16.69
N SER A 124 19.99 -12.65 -15.58
CA SER A 124 20.14 -14.11 -15.65
C SER A 124 18.89 -14.79 -16.19
N THR A 125 17.71 -14.33 -15.79
CA THR A 125 16.43 -14.90 -16.25
C THR A 125 16.19 -14.56 -17.73
N VAL A 126 16.53 -13.34 -18.16
CA VAL A 126 16.48 -12.94 -19.58
C VAL A 126 17.44 -13.79 -20.40
N LEU A 127 18.70 -13.92 -19.96
CA LEU A 127 19.70 -14.73 -20.64
C LEU A 127 19.23 -16.18 -20.77
N LEU A 128 18.67 -16.74 -19.70
CA LEU A 128 18.09 -18.08 -19.69
C LEU A 128 17.01 -18.22 -20.77
N VAL A 129 16.04 -17.32 -20.79
CA VAL A 129 14.93 -17.34 -21.76
C VAL A 129 15.45 -17.22 -23.19
N VAL A 130 16.32 -16.24 -23.45
CA VAL A 130 16.83 -15.96 -24.80
C VAL A 130 17.63 -17.14 -25.33
N VAL A 131 18.54 -17.71 -24.53
CA VAL A 131 19.36 -18.87 -24.93
C VAL A 131 18.50 -20.12 -25.10
N SER A 132 17.49 -20.31 -24.24
CA SER A 132 16.59 -21.47 -24.30
C SER A 132 15.67 -21.44 -25.53
N LEU A 133 15.15 -20.27 -25.90
CA LEU A 133 14.27 -20.11 -27.06
C LEU A 133 15.07 -20.06 -28.37
N ASN A 134 16.30 -19.55 -28.34
CA ASN A 134 17.14 -19.33 -29.52
C ASN A 134 18.39 -20.22 -29.50
N GLN A 135 18.20 -21.54 -29.41
CA GLN A 135 19.30 -22.52 -29.34
C GLN A 135 20.30 -22.44 -30.52
N LYS A 136 19.88 -21.85 -31.66
CA LYS A 136 20.75 -21.60 -32.81
C LYS A 136 21.84 -20.55 -32.54
N LEU A 137 21.66 -19.68 -31.55
CA LEU A 137 22.64 -18.63 -31.21
C LEU A 137 23.86 -19.19 -30.47
N VAL A 138 23.72 -20.34 -29.81
CA VAL A 138 24.78 -20.94 -28.99
C VAL A 138 24.88 -22.45 -29.27
N PRO A 139 25.27 -22.85 -30.49
CA PRO A 139 25.43 -24.26 -30.82
C PRO A 139 26.53 -24.87 -29.96
N GLY A 140 26.22 -25.97 -29.26
CA GLY A 140 27.19 -26.74 -28.47
C GLY A 140 27.25 -26.43 -26.97
N ILE A 141 26.59 -25.36 -26.48
CA ILE A 141 26.49 -25.11 -25.04
C ILE A 141 25.20 -25.72 -24.51
N SER A 142 25.32 -26.67 -23.58
CA SER A 142 24.15 -27.23 -22.91
C SER A 142 23.50 -26.17 -22.02
N VAL A 143 22.29 -25.77 -22.39
CA VAL A 143 21.42 -24.86 -21.62
C VAL A 143 21.20 -25.36 -20.18
N GLN A 144 21.39 -26.67 -19.93
CA GLN A 144 21.30 -27.25 -18.59
C GLN A 144 22.28 -26.63 -17.58
N TRP A 145 23.45 -26.17 -18.03
CA TRP A 145 24.41 -25.47 -17.16
C TRP A 145 23.89 -24.15 -16.64
N LEU A 146 23.00 -23.47 -17.38
CA LEU A 146 22.37 -22.23 -16.94
C LEU A 146 21.08 -22.51 -16.15
N LEU A 147 20.31 -23.49 -16.60
CA LEU A 147 19.05 -23.92 -15.99
C LEU A 147 19.23 -24.41 -14.55
N ARG A 148 20.26 -25.22 -14.25
CA ARG A 148 20.42 -25.82 -12.91
C ARG A 148 20.71 -24.78 -11.82
N PRO A 149 21.71 -23.88 -11.96
CA PRO A 149 21.94 -22.82 -10.97
C PRO A 149 20.76 -21.88 -10.83
N TRP A 150 20.13 -21.50 -11.96
CA TRP A 150 18.94 -20.66 -11.94
C TRP A 150 17.78 -21.34 -11.19
N THR A 151 17.56 -22.65 -11.41
CA THR A 151 16.51 -23.41 -10.71
C THR A 151 16.76 -23.45 -9.20
N TRP A 152 18.01 -23.69 -8.77
CA TRP A 152 18.37 -23.61 -7.35
C TRP A 152 18.14 -22.22 -6.77
N PHE A 153 18.54 -21.17 -7.49
CA PHE A 153 18.33 -19.79 -7.07
C PHE A 153 16.84 -19.44 -6.96
N THR A 154 16.01 -19.85 -7.93
CA THR A 154 14.56 -19.64 -7.88
C THR A 154 13.91 -20.43 -6.75
N ALA A 155 14.35 -21.66 -6.49
CA ALA A 155 13.85 -22.47 -5.39
C ALA A 155 14.18 -21.83 -4.03
N LEU A 156 15.41 -21.35 -3.84
CA LEU A 156 15.81 -20.59 -2.65
C LEU A 156 15.00 -19.29 -2.52
N SER A 157 14.79 -18.58 -3.63
CA SER A 157 13.97 -17.37 -3.64
C SER A 157 12.51 -17.65 -3.28
N LEU A 158 11.97 -18.80 -3.69
CA LEU A 158 10.62 -19.24 -3.37
C LEU A 158 10.49 -19.61 -1.89
N VAL A 159 11.43 -20.38 -1.36
CA VAL A 159 11.50 -20.68 0.08
C VAL A 159 11.65 -19.40 0.90
N GLY A 160 12.55 -18.51 0.51
CA GLY A 160 12.73 -17.21 1.17
C GLY A 160 11.47 -16.34 1.12
N SER A 161 10.78 -16.31 -0.02
CA SER A 161 9.51 -15.58 -0.17
C SER A 161 8.41 -16.18 0.71
N LEU A 162 8.33 -17.51 0.82
CA LEU A 162 7.37 -18.19 1.69
C LEU A 162 7.67 -17.94 3.17
N ILE A 163 8.93 -18.05 3.59
CA ILE A 163 9.36 -17.75 4.96
C ILE A 163 9.08 -16.29 5.29
N PHE A 164 9.46 -15.37 4.40
CA PHE A 164 9.21 -13.94 4.60
C PHE A 164 7.72 -13.63 4.66
N SER A 165 6.92 -14.18 3.74
CA SER A 165 5.46 -13.98 3.75
C SER A 165 4.83 -14.59 4.99
N GLY A 166 5.24 -15.80 5.38
CA GLY A 166 4.77 -16.48 6.59
C GLY A 166 5.15 -15.72 7.87
N HIS A 167 6.39 -15.24 7.95
CA HIS A 167 6.85 -14.40 9.05
C HIS A 167 6.11 -13.06 9.07
N TRP A 168 5.92 -12.41 7.93
CA TRP A 168 5.17 -11.16 7.81
C TRP A 168 3.70 -11.35 8.22
N ILE A 169 3.05 -12.44 7.80
CA ILE A 169 1.69 -12.79 8.21
C ILE A 169 1.63 -13.09 9.72
N ALA A 170 2.60 -13.85 10.26
CA ALA A 170 2.64 -14.19 11.67
C ALA A 170 2.92 -12.98 12.58
N THR A 171 3.74 -12.02 12.12
CA THR A 171 4.12 -10.83 12.90
C THR A 171 3.19 -9.64 12.71
N ASN A 172 2.66 -9.43 11.50
CA ASN A 172 1.80 -8.28 11.19
C ASN A 172 0.30 -8.63 11.13
N GLY A 173 -0.05 -9.92 11.03
CA GLY A 173 -1.42 -10.42 11.11
C GLY A 173 -2.43 -9.76 10.16
N VAL A 174 -3.71 -10.05 10.42
CA VAL A 174 -4.89 -9.52 9.70
C VAL A 174 -4.89 -7.99 9.62
N ARG A 175 -4.21 -7.27 10.53
CA ARG A 175 -4.12 -5.81 10.51
C ARG A 175 -3.45 -5.25 9.25
N GLY A 176 -2.36 -5.87 8.77
CA GLY A 176 -1.65 -5.42 7.56
C GLY A 176 -2.47 -5.59 6.26
N LEU A 177 -3.18 -6.71 6.12
CA LEU A 177 -4.09 -6.95 5.00
C LEU A 177 -5.41 -6.18 5.15
N SER A 178 -5.91 -5.99 6.38
CA SER A 178 -7.12 -5.21 6.65
C SER A 178 -6.96 -3.74 6.27
N GLY A 179 -5.77 -3.15 6.37
CA GLY A 179 -5.54 -1.77 5.96
C GLY A 179 -5.67 -1.57 4.45
N ILE A 180 -5.29 -2.57 3.64
CA ILE A 180 -5.44 -2.55 2.18
C ILE A 180 -6.87 -2.95 1.79
N ALA A 181 -7.42 -3.99 2.44
CA ALA A 181 -8.78 -4.46 2.21
C ALA A 181 -9.83 -3.40 2.61
N MET A 182 -9.71 -2.77 3.78
CA MET A 182 -10.57 -1.63 4.20
C MET A 182 -10.53 -0.52 3.16
N ARG A 183 -9.33 -0.17 2.66
CA ARG A 183 -9.18 0.87 1.65
C ARG A 183 -9.88 0.55 0.33
N ILE A 184 -10.01 -0.73 -0.02
CA ILE A 184 -10.75 -1.20 -1.20
C ILE A 184 -12.25 -1.33 -0.89
N ILE A 185 -12.62 -1.76 0.31
CA ILE A 185 -14.01 -1.93 0.78
C ILE A 185 -14.76 -0.61 0.85
N VAL A 186 -14.09 0.49 1.22
CA VAL A 186 -14.68 1.84 1.21
C VAL A 186 -15.13 2.30 -0.19
N PHE A 187 -14.54 1.76 -1.26
CA PHE A 187 -14.93 2.06 -2.65
C PHE A 187 -16.02 1.13 -3.21
N LEU A 188 -16.41 0.08 -2.49
CA LEU A 188 -17.51 -0.79 -2.88
C LEU A 188 -18.86 -0.11 -2.59
N PRO A 189 -19.93 -0.43 -3.35
CA PRO A 189 -21.26 0.07 -3.04
C PRO A 189 -21.71 -0.43 -1.65
N ALA A 190 -22.52 0.39 -0.97
CA ALA A 190 -23.15 -0.02 0.28
C ALA A 190 -24.19 -1.11 0.00
N THR A 191 -24.28 -2.10 0.89
CA THR A 191 -25.34 -3.11 0.80
C THR A 191 -26.63 -2.57 1.42
N GLU A 192 -27.78 -3.10 1.00
CA GLU A 192 -29.07 -2.71 1.58
C GLU A 192 -29.13 -2.99 3.10
N GLU A 193 -28.47 -4.05 3.55
CA GLU A 193 -28.36 -4.40 4.98
C GLU A 193 -27.59 -3.36 5.79
N GLU A 194 -26.49 -2.82 5.25
CA GLU A 194 -25.69 -1.77 5.90
C GLU A 194 -26.50 -0.48 6.06
N LEU A 195 -27.27 -0.10 5.03
CA LEU A 195 -28.13 1.08 5.08
C LEU A 195 -29.33 0.87 6.02
N ALA A 196 -29.90 -0.33 6.04
CA ALA A 196 -30.98 -0.69 6.97
C ALA A 196 -30.52 -0.63 8.44
N GLN A 197 -29.28 -1.04 8.73
CA GLN A 197 -28.70 -0.91 10.07
C GLN A 197 -28.59 0.55 10.51
N ILE A 198 -28.19 1.47 9.62
CA ILE A 198 -28.13 2.91 9.94
C ILE A 198 -29.53 3.46 10.21
N ALA A 199 -30.53 3.04 9.43
CA ALA A 199 -31.91 3.46 9.62
C ALA A 199 -32.49 3.03 10.98
N GLN A 200 -32.03 1.90 11.53
CA GLN A 200 -32.42 1.40 12.85
C GLN A 200 -31.75 2.12 14.02
N LEU A 201 -30.62 2.81 13.78
CA LEU A 201 -29.94 3.55 14.84
C LEU A 201 -30.75 4.77 15.27
N ASP A 202 -30.80 4.99 16.58
CA ASP A 202 -31.46 6.14 17.19
C ASP A 202 -30.44 7.30 17.27
N PRO A 203 -30.71 8.46 16.64
CA PRO A 203 -29.79 9.59 16.69
C PRO A 203 -29.60 10.16 18.11
N THR A 204 -30.51 9.91 19.04
CA THR A 204 -30.40 10.34 20.43
C THR A 204 -29.51 9.40 21.24
N ASN A 205 -29.77 8.09 21.14
CA ASN A 205 -29.16 7.07 22.00
C ASN A 205 -27.88 6.46 21.40
N ASP A 206 -27.77 6.43 20.07
CA ASP A 206 -26.63 5.88 19.32
C ASP A 206 -25.82 6.97 18.60
N PHE A 207 -25.86 8.22 19.10
CA PHE A 207 -25.20 9.38 18.50
C PHE A 207 -23.72 9.12 18.19
N GLU A 208 -22.97 8.55 19.13
CA GLU A 208 -21.55 8.23 18.93
C GLU A 208 -21.33 7.18 17.84
N LYS A 209 -22.16 6.13 17.79
CA LYS A 209 -22.07 5.10 16.75
C LYS A 209 -22.33 5.69 15.37
N LEU A 210 -23.30 6.61 15.28
CA LEU A 210 -23.58 7.32 14.05
C LEU A 210 -22.43 8.25 13.62
N LEU A 211 -21.74 8.90 14.57
CA LEU A 211 -20.54 9.69 14.26
C LEU A 211 -19.41 8.84 13.70
N TRP A 212 -19.19 7.65 14.28
CA TRP A 212 -18.23 6.70 13.73
C TRP A 212 -18.57 6.27 12.30
N ARG A 213 -19.86 5.99 12.03
CA ARG A 213 -20.34 5.63 10.68
C ARG A 213 -20.33 6.78 9.68
N ALA A 214 -20.35 8.03 10.16
CA ALA A 214 -20.29 9.22 9.33
C ALA A 214 -18.86 9.64 8.93
N ASN A 215 -17.83 8.93 9.42
CA ASN A 215 -16.42 9.20 9.15
C ASN A 215 -15.98 8.70 7.76
N ARG A 216 -14.95 9.30 7.17
CA ARG A 216 -14.45 8.97 5.80
C ARG A 216 -13.85 7.56 5.66
N ASP A 217 -13.69 6.85 6.77
CA ASP A 217 -13.23 5.46 6.80
C ASP A 217 -14.33 4.45 6.42
N GLU A 218 -15.56 4.91 6.18
CA GLU A 218 -16.72 4.11 5.75
C GLU A 218 -17.11 4.37 4.29
N LYS A 219 -17.97 3.51 3.73
CA LYS A 219 -18.49 3.66 2.35
C LYS A 219 -19.26 4.98 2.22
N ARG A 220 -19.13 5.66 1.08
CA ARG A 220 -19.77 6.98 0.85
C ARG A 220 -21.26 7.02 1.18
N ALA A 221 -22.03 6.03 0.72
CA ALA A 221 -23.47 5.97 0.97
C ALA A 221 -23.82 5.73 2.46
N VAL A 222 -22.96 5.00 3.19
CA VAL A 222 -23.06 4.83 4.65
C VAL A 222 -22.80 6.16 5.36
N CYS A 223 -21.76 6.89 4.95
CA CYS A 223 -21.46 8.20 5.52
C CYS A 223 -22.60 9.21 5.31
N GLU A 224 -23.15 9.27 4.10
CA GLU A 224 -24.26 10.16 3.73
C GLU A 224 -25.53 9.80 4.51
N ALA A 225 -25.87 8.51 4.62
CA ALA A 225 -27.01 8.04 5.40
C ALA A 225 -26.85 8.32 6.90
N ALA A 226 -25.67 8.06 7.47
CA ALA A 226 -25.38 8.32 8.87
C ALA A 226 -25.43 9.83 9.19
N THR A 227 -24.91 10.67 8.29
CA THR A 227 -24.95 12.13 8.42
C THR A 227 -26.38 12.66 8.30
N ALA A 228 -27.18 12.14 7.37
CA ALA A 228 -28.60 12.48 7.26
C ALA A 228 -29.37 12.07 8.52
N ARG A 229 -29.05 10.90 9.09
CA ARG A 229 -29.65 10.43 10.34
C ARG A 229 -29.28 11.30 11.53
N LEU A 230 -28.01 11.69 11.67
CA LEU A 230 -27.56 12.64 12.70
C LEU A 230 -28.30 13.98 12.58
N ARG A 231 -28.41 14.53 11.38
CA ARG A 231 -29.11 15.79 11.12
C ARG A 231 -30.64 15.73 11.25
N SER A 232 -31.22 14.52 11.32
CA SER A 232 -32.65 14.35 11.56
C SER A 232 -33.04 14.62 13.01
N ASP A 233 -32.08 14.66 13.94
CA ASP A 233 -32.30 15.06 15.32
C ASP A 233 -32.34 16.59 15.45
N PRO A 234 -33.44 17.18 15.96
CA PRO A 234 -33.53 18.62 16.19
C PRO A 234 -32.47 19.15 17.18
N GLU A 235 -31.94 18.31 18.08
CA GLU A 235 -30.91 18.69 19.04
C GLU A 235 -29.47 18.42 18.56
N PHE A 236 -29.31 17.99 17.30
CA PHE A 236 -28.01 17.63 16.71
C PHE A 236 -26.92 18.68 16.95
N LEU A 237 -27.22 19.96 16.73
CA LEU A 237 -26.24 21.04 16.88
C LEU A 237 -25.72 21.16 18.31
N GLU A 238 -26.61 21.04 19.29
CA GLU A 238 -26.25 21.16 20.71
C GLU A 238 -25.53 19.90 21.20
N ARG A 239 -25.96 18.71 20.78
CA ARG A 239 -25.27 17.45 21.10
C ARG A 239 -23.88 17.38 20.49
N MET A 240 -23.72 17.79 19.24
CA MET A 240 -22.41 17.86 18.58
C MET A 240 -21.50 18.86 19.27
N ALA A 241 -21.99 20.06 19.59
CA ALA A 241 -21.21 21.06 20.34
C ALA A 241 -20.80 20.52 21.71
N SER A 242 -21.72 19.89 22.45
CA SER A 242 -21.42 19.25 23.73
C SER A 242 -20.41 18.11 23.61
N MET A 243 -20.43 17.34 22.52
CA MET A 243 -19.50 16.24 22.31
C MET A 243 -18.10 16.73 21.92
N LEU A 244 -18.02 17.79 21.10
CA LEU A 244 -16.77 18.52 20.88
C LEU A 244 -16.24 19.09 22.19
N ASP A 245 -17.13 19.58 23.06
CA ASP A 245 -16.77 20.09 24.39
C ASP A 245 -16.41 19.02 25.43
N SER A 246 -16.70 17.74 25.13
CA SER A 246 -16.38 16.61 26.00
C SER A 246 -14.90 16.18 25.94
N GLY A 247 -14.49 15.31 26.87
CA GLY A 247 -13.17 14.67 26.87
C GLY A 247 -12.96 13.62 25.77
N TYR A 248 -13.99 13.27 25.01
CA TYR A 248 -13.97 12.24 23.95
C TYR A 248 -14.25 12.85 22.57
N ALA A 249 -13.41 13.81 22.17
CA ALA A 249 -13.67 14.65 21.00
C ALA A 249 -13.21 14.05 19.65
N GLU A 250 -12.49 12.92 19.62
CA GLU A 250 -11.92 12.36 18.38
C GLU A 250 -12.98 12.00 17.32
N PRO A 251 -14.11 11.33 17.65
CA PRO A 251 -15.16 11.05 16.66
C PRO A 251 -15.82 12.32 16.13
N ALA A 252 -16.04 13.30 17.01
CA ALA A 252 -16.67 14.57 16.65
C ALA A 252 -15.73 15.46 15.80
N LEU A 253 -14.44 15.53 16.12
CA LEU A 253 -13.43 16.21 15.32
C LEU A 253 -13.28 15.57 13.93
N SER A 254 -13.32 14.23 13.87
CA SER A 254 -13.27 13.49 12.59
C SER A 254 -14.51 13.77 11.74
N PHE A 255 -15.71 13.78 12.34
CA PHE A 255 -16.93 14.19 11.65
C PHE A 255 -16.83 15.62 11.11
N VAL A 256 -16.43 16.59 11.95
CA VAL A 256 -16.28 18.00 11.55
C VAL A 256 -15.25 18.15 10.42
N ARG A 257 -14.17 17.38 10.44
CA ARG A 257 -13.15 17.33 9.37
C ARG A 257 -13.75 16.83 8.06
N ASP A 258 -14.60 15.81 8.08
CA ASP A 258 -15.02 15.11 6.86
C ASP A 258 -16.36 15.58 6.30
N ALA A 259 -17.32 15.94 7.14
CA ALA A 259 -18.65 16.35 6.72
C ALA A 259 -18.64 17.74 6.06
N GLU A 260 -19.50 17.93 5.04
CA GLU A 260 -19.78 19.25 4.49
C GLU A 260 -20.68 20.02 5.46
N LEU A 261 -20.12 21.06 6.10
CA LEU A 261 -20.83 21.84 7.11
C LEU A 261 -21.64 22.97 6.47
N THR A 262 -22.90 23.08 6.87
CA THR A 262 -23.76 24.24 6.58
C THR A 262 -23.24 25.50 7.28
N PRO A 263 -23.60 26.71 6.83
CA PRO A 263 -23.18 27.96 7.50
C PRO A 263 -23.56 28.01 8.99
N ALA A 264 -24.74 27.50 9.35
CA ALA A 264 -25.21 27.44 10.74
C ALA A 264 -24.37 26.46 11.59
N GLU A 265 -24.06 25.27 11.05
CA GLU A 265 -23.16 24.31 11.69
C GLU A 265 -21.75 24.89 11.85
N LYS A 266 -21.22 25.57 10.82
CA LYS A 266 -19.90 26.22 10.89
C LYS A 266 -19.84 27.26 12.02
N ALA A 267 -20.84 28.13 12.12
CA ALA A 267 -20.90 29.14 13.18
C ALA A 267 -21.00 28.51 14.57
N ARG A 268 -21.79 27.44 14.72
CA ARG A 268 -22.01 26.78 16.02
C ARG A 268 -20.81 25.92 16.46
N PHE A 269 -20.12 25.27 15.52
CA PHE A 269 -19.04 24.32 15.83
C PHE A 269 -17.65 24.95 15.89
N ALA A 270 -17.44 26.16 15.35
CA ALA A 270 -16.10 26.75 15.26
C ALA A 270 -15.36 26.82 16.61
N ARG A 271 -16.02 27.36 17.65
CA ARG A 271 -15.41 27.49 18.98
C ARG A 271 -15.28 26.14 19.71
N PRO A 272 -16.32 25.28 19.75
CA PRO A 272 -16.20 23.93 20.30
C PRO A 272 -15.11 23.10 19.60
N ALA A 273 -14.97 23.19 18.28
CA ALA A 273 -13.95 22.48 17.53
C ALA A 273 -12.53 22.95 17.85
N LEU A 274 -12.31 24.26 18.03
CA LEU A 274 -11.01 24.77 18.49
C LEU A 274 -10.68 24.24 19.90
N ASN A 275 -11.64 24.31 20.83
CA ASN A 275 -11.44 23.82 22.19
C ASN A 275 -11.16 22.31 22.22
N ALA A 276 -11.91 21.55 21.42
CA ALA A 276 -11.76 20.12 21.23
C ALA A 276 -10.37 19.77 20.72
N LEU A 277 -9.92 20.47 19.68
CA LEU A 277 -8.60 20.28 19.11
C LEU A 277 -7.50 20.64 20.13
N GLY A 278 -7.71 21.71 20.91
CA GLY A 278 -6.79 22.10 21.98
C GLY A 278 -6.65 21.03 23.06
N ARG A 279 -7.77 20.48 23.52
CA ARG A 279 -7.78 19.34 24.47
C ARG A 279 -7.11 18.11 23.87
N TRP A 280 -7.36 17.81 22.60
CA TRP A 280 -6.73 16.68 21.90
C TRP A 280 -5.21 16.85 21.79
N VAL A 281 -4.72 18.04 21.43
CA VAL A 281 -3.26 18.33 21.41
C VAL A 281 -2.67 18.16 22.81
N ASN A 282 -3.37 18.62 23.85
CA ASN A 282 -2.91 18.48 25.23
C ASN A 282 -2.89 17.01 25.71
N SER A 283 -3.88 16.20 25.33
CA SER A 283 -3.95 14.79 25.71
C SER A 283 -3.09 13.86 24.85
N ALA A 284 -2.67 14.31 23.66
CA ALA A 284 -1.80 13.53 22.80
C ALA A 284 -0.48 13.17 23.52
N PRO A 285 -0.06 11.89 23.50
CA PRO A 285 1.16 11.49 24.18
C PRO A 285 2.38 12.07 23.47
N ALA A 286 3.34 12.58 24.23
CA ALA A 286 4.61 13.05 23.67
C ALA A 286 5.42 11.86 23.09
N PRO A 287 6.34 12.10 22.14
CA PRO A 287 7.08 11.04 21.44
C PRO A 287 7.76 10.01 22.36
N ASN A 288 8.19 10.44 23.55
CA ASN A 288 8.92 9.61 24.52
C ASN A 288 8.02 8.68 25.35
N PHE A 289 6.70 8.85 25.32
CA PHE A 289 5.75 8.10 26.18
C PHE A 289 4.81 7.20 25.38
N THR A 290 5.11 6.94 24.10
CA THR A 290 4.26 6.11 23.26
C THR A 290 5.06 5.27 22.27
N THR A 291 4.40 4.30 21.63
CA THR A 291 5.03 3.48 20.60
C THR A 291 5.17 4.26 19.30
N SER A 292 6.16 3.91 18.49
CA SER A 292 6.38 4.55 17.18
C SER A 292 5.16 4.45 16.25
N GLU A 293 4.40 3.35 16.33
CA GLU A 293 3.16 3.16 15.57
C GLU A 293 2.04 4.10 16.05
N HIS A 294 1.83 4.19 17.36
CA HIS A 294 0.81 5.08 17.92
C HIS A 294 1.16 6.55 17.64
N LEU A 295 2.44 6.93 17.78
CA LEU A 295 2.92 8.27 17.41
C LEU A 295 2.66 8.59 15.93
N LYS A 296 2.94 7.65 15.03
CA LYS A 296 2.68 7.82 13.59
C LYS A 296 1.18 8.03 13.30
N ARG A 297 0.30 7.30 13.99
CA ARG A 297 -1.16 7.46 13.86
C ARG A 297 -1.63 8.82 14.39
N THR A 298 -1.19 9.20 15.58
CA THR A 298 -1.53 10.48 16.22
C THR A 298 -1.03 11.66 15.41
N ARG A 299 0.20 11.58 14.88
CA ARG A 299 0.76 12.61 14.00
C ARG A 299 -0.08 12.75 12.73
N ARG A 300 -0.38 11.64 12.05
CA ARG A 300 -1.20 11.66 10.84
C ARG A 300 -2.58 12.29 11.06
N LEU A 301 -3.25 11.93 12.15
CA LEU A 301 -4.54 12.53 12.49
C LEU A 301 -4.40 14.04 12.74
N GLY A 302 -3.38 14.46 13.50
CA GLY A 302 -3.10 15.87 13.75
C GLY A 302 -2.81 16.67 12.47
N ASP A 303 -1.93 16.16 11.61
CA ASP A 303 -1.60 16.78 10.31
C ASP A 303 -2.87 16.95 9.46
N GLU A 304 -3.76 15.96 9.45
CA GLU A 304 -5.02 16.03 8.71
C GLU A 304 -6.00 17.05 9.31
N LEU A 305 -6.11 17.13 10.64
CA LEU A 305 -6.98 18.08 11.35
C LEU A 305 -6.51 19.53 11.16
N PHE A 306 -5.21 19.79 11.35
CA PHE A 306 -4.64 21.14 11.19
C PHE A 306 -4.58 21.60 9.73
N ARG A 307 -4.63 20.68 8.76
CA ARG A 307 -4.78 21.06 7.35
C ARG A 307 -6.20 21.48 7.01
N VAL A 308 -7.22 20.76 7.51
CA VAL A 308 -8.61 20.91 7.02
C VAL A 308 -9.43 21.88 7.86
N LEU A 309 -9.29 21.85 9.20
CA LEU A 309 -10.14 22.63 10.08
C LEU A 309 -9.94 24.15 9.94
N PRO A 310 -8.71 24.70 9.84
CA PRO A 310 -8.52 26.14 9.70
C PRO A 310 -9.15 26.70 8.41
N GLU A 311 -9.03 25.98 7.30
CA GLU A 311 -9.67 26.36 6.03
C GLU A 311 -11.20 26.28 6.14
N LYS A 312 -11.73 25.21 6.78
CA LYS A 312 -13.17 24.98 6.87
C LYS A 312 -13.89 26.02 7.72
N PHE A 313 -13.23 26.52 8.76
CA PHE A 313 -13.72 27.57 9.68
C PHE A 313 -13.16 28.96 9.36
N ALA A 314 -12.52 29.15 8.22
CA ALA A 314 -12.08 30.47 7.79
C ALA A 314 -13.26 31.45 7.75
N GLY A 315 -13.09 32.62 8.35
CA GLY A 315 -14.14 33.65 8.43
C GLY A 315 -15.13 33.53 9.59
N THR A 316 -14.99 32.53 10.47
CA THR A 316 -15.82 32.43 11.70
C THR A 316 -15.21 33.13 12.91
N GLY A 317 -14.09 33.85 12.76
CA GLY A 317 -13.42 34.58 13.83
C GLY A 317 -12.63 33.70 14.83
N VAL A 318 -12.42 32.42 14.50
CA VAL A 318 -11.63 31.48 15.29
C VAL A 318 -10.25 31.34 14.67
N ASP A 319 -9.21 31.45 15.49
CA ASP A 319 -7.82 31.30 15.07
C ASP A 319 -7.24 29.98 15.58
N PHE A 320 -6.67 29.20 14.67
CA PHE A 320 -6.03 27.91 14.94
C PHE A 320 -4.49 28.01 14.94
N SER A 321 -3.93 29.18 14.60
CA SER A 321 -2.49 29.37 14.35
C SER A 321 -1.63 29.09 15.60
N GLU A 322 -2.04 29.62 16.76
CA GLU A 322 -1.34 29.41 18.04
C GLU A 322 -1.31 27.92 18.40
N LEU A 323 -2.46 27.25 18.27
CA LEU A 323 -2.57 25.83 18.59
C LEU A 323 -1.78 24.94 17.61
N HIS A 324 -1.69 25.34 16.33
CA HIS A 324 -0.85 24.67 15.35
C HIS A 324 0.63 24.75 15.74
N GLY A 325 1.08 25.91 16.24
CA GLY A 325 2.44 26.07 16.77
C GLY A 325 2.73 25.11 17.94
N TRP A 326 1.80 24.98 18.89
CA TRP A 326 1.93 24.06 20.02
C TRP A 326 1.96 22.60 19.58
N TYR A 327 1.13 22.24 18.58
CA TYR A 327 1.14 20.91 17.98
C TYR A 327 2.49 20.59 17.35
N GLU A 328 3.04 21.51 16.55
CA GLU A 328 4.35 21.31 15.92
C GLU A 328 5.47 21.14 16.95
N GLU A 329 5.47 21.95 18.01
CA GLU A 329 6.47 21.87 19.09
C GLU A 329 6.40 20.52 19.82
N LYS A 330 5.19 20.03 20.09
CA LYS A 330 4.97 18.77 20.80
C LYS A 330 5.27 17.52 19.96
N MET A 331 5.17 17.62 18.64
CA MET A 331 5.30 16.49 17.70
C MET A 331 6.64 16.44 16.94
N LYS A 332 7.52 17.42 17.16
CA LYS A 332 8.92 17.40 16.69
C LYS A 332 9.77 16.49 17.57
#